data_AF-A0A2E6KX82-F1
#
_entry.id   AF-A0A2E6KX82-F1
#
_cell.length_a   1.000
_cell.length_b   1.000
_cell.length_c   1.000
_cell.angle_alpha   90.00
_cell.angle_beta   90.00
_cell.angle_gamma   90.00
#
_symmetry.space_group_name_H-M   'P 1'
#
loop_
_entity.id
_entity.type
_entity.pdbx_description
1 polymer ?
#
loop_
_entity_poly.entity_id
_entity_poly.type
_entity_poly.pdbx_seq_one_letter_code
_entity_poly.pdbx_strand_id
1 'polypeptide(L)'
;MNDNRNNLTGKVLAYEAIHGAGCAVVNLNPAQSGFGNKEYDEDDVEVYSGERGVLDTTKPAEIESSEGPALWDPTEAEGSVNTKSAPKPVGAYPHARKVGDLIYLSGVGPRQPKTNEIPGGPIHDSDGNALDYDIRAQTQAVIDNIARILEEAGSSINNVLDVTSFLIDMDRDFQGYNEVWAETLGKVGPTRTTLAIRALPTPIAVEMKVIASI
;
A
#
# COMPACT_ATOMS: atom_id res chain seq x y z
N MET A 1 -39.95 10.03 -28.13
CA MET A 1 -39.77 8.57 -28.06
C MET A 1 -38.34 8.32 -28.52
N ASN A 2 -37.47 7.88 -27.63
CA ASN A 2 -36.09 7.57 -28.00
C ASN A 2 -36.09 6.17 -28.65
N ASP A 3 -35.65 6.11 -29.91
CA ASP A 3 -35.45 4.87 -30.68
C ASP A 3 -34.28 4.06 -30.11
N ASN A 4 -34.39 3.59 -28.87
CA ASN A 4 -33.40 2.73 -28.24
C ASN A 4 -33.45 1.34 -28.90
N ARG A 5 -32.63 1.13 -29.93
CA ARG A 5 -32.44 -0.16 -30.59
C ARG A 5 -31.54 -1.06 -29.72
N ASN A 6 -32.11 -1.73 -28.71
CA ASN A 6 -31.44 -2.76 -27.90
C ASN A 6 -31.46 -4.15 -28.58
N ASN A 7 -31.29 -4.21 -29.90
CA ASN A 7 -31.28 -5.47 -30.64
C ASN A 7 -29.85 -6.01 -30.69
N LEU A 8 -29.38 -6.59 -29.59
CA LEU A 8 -28.08 -7.27 -29.53
C LEU A 8 -28.30 -8.77 -29.34
N THR A 9 -27.64 -9.60 -30.14
CA THR A 9 -27.51 -11.04 -29.89
C THR A 9 -26.11 -11.33 -29.37
N GLY A 10 -25.93 -12.35 -28.54
CA GLY A 10 -24.61 -12.58 -27.96
C GLY A 10 -24.37 -13.97 -27.40
N LYS A 11 -23.10 -14.27 -27.14
CA LYS A 11 -22.65 -15.53 -26.54
C LYS A 11 -21.78 -15.22 -25.33
N VAL A 12 -22.06 -15.90 -24.22
CA VAL A 12 -21.16 -15.94 -23.05
C VAL A 12 -19.95 -16.80 -23.42
N LEU A 13 -18.76 -16.20 -23.37
CA LEU A 13 -17.51 -16.84 -23.74
C LEU A 13 -16.83 -17.50 -22.53
N ALA A 14 -16.91 -16.86 -21.36
CA ALA A 14 -16.37 -17.36 -20.11
C ALA A 14 -17.13 -16.79 -18.92
N TYR A 15 -17.15 -17.53 -17.81
CA TYR A 15 -17.70 -17.09 -16.54
C TYR A 15 -16.76 -17.54 -15.42
N GLU A 16 -16.24 -16.60 -14.63
CA GLU A 16 -15.31 -16.87 -13.53
C GLU A 16 -15.55 -15.94 -12.34
N ALA A 17 -15.16 -16.37 -11.14
CA ALA A 17 -15.22 -15.55 -9.94
C ALA A 17 -14.00 -14.63 -9.87
N ILE A 18 -14.24 -13.32 -9.87
CA ILE A 18 -13.20 -12.29 -9.69
C ILE A 18 -13.50 -11.59 -8.36
N HIS A 19 -12.58 -11.72 -7.39
CA HIS A 19 -12.70 -11.12 -6.04
C HIS A 19 -14.01 -11.48 -5.29
N GLY A 20 -14.49 -12.71 -5.44
CA GLY A 20 -15.70 -13.19 -4.75
C GLY A 20 -17.03 -12.80 -5.41
N ALA A 21 -16.99 -12.06 -6.53
CA ALA A 21 -18.15 -11.80 -7.37
C ALA A 21 -18.03 -12.55 -8.70
N GLY A 22 -19.14 -13.12 -9.20
CA GLY A 22 -19.16 -13.77 -10.51
C GLY A 22 -19.04 -12.75 -11.65
N CYS A 23 -18.19 -13.01 -12.62
CA CYS A 23 -17.96 -12.15 -13.78
C CYS A 23 -18.05 -12.95 -15.08
N ALA A 24 -18.64 -12.36 -16.12
CA ALA A 24 -18.82 -12.98 -17.43
C ALA A 24 -18.17 -12.16 -18.54
N VAL A 25 -17.48 -12.83 -19.46
CA VAL A 25 -17.06 -12.23 -20.74
C VAL A 25 -18.11 -12.57 -21.78
N VAL A 26 -18.80 -11.56 -22.32
CA VAL A 26 -19.83 -11.72 -23.35
C VAL A 26 -19.45 -11.02 -24.64
N ASN A 27 -19.72 -11.66 -25.77
CA ASN A 27 -19.67 -11.02 -27.09
C ASN A 27 -21.10 -10.64 -27.49
N LEU A 28 -21.31 -9.35 -27.82
CA LEU A 28 -22.59 -8.80 -28.25
C LEU A 28 -22.47 -8.28 -29.69
N ASN A 29 -23.38 -8.73 -30.56
CA ASN A 29 -23.47 -8.35 -31.97
C ASN A 29 -24.81 -7.65 -32.25
N PRO A 30 -24.82 -6.50 -32.95
CA PRO A 30 -26.05 -5.84 -33.40
C PRO A 30 -26.84 -6.75 -34.36
N ALA A 31 -28.12 -6.97 -34.06
CA ALA A 31 -29.05 -7.69 -34.93
C ALA A 31 -30.01 -6.71 -35.62
N GLN A 32 -30.24 -6.92 -36.92
CA GLN A 32 -31.16 -6.07 -37.71
C GLN A 32 -32.63 -6.19 -37.26
N SER A 33 -33.01 -7.31 -36.65
CA SER A 33 -34.34 -7.55 -36.07
C SER A 33 -34.20 -8.52 -34.90
N GLY A 34 -34.15 -8.01 -33.68
CA GLY A 34 -34.25 -8.81 -32.47
C GLY A 34 -35.64 -8.62 -31.86
N PHE A 35 -36.30 -9.70 -31.46
CA PHE A 35 -37.34 -9.62 -30.45
C PHE A 35 -36.64 -9.61 -29.10
N GLY A 36 -36.60 -8.46 -28.43
CA GLY A 36 -36.26 -8.39 -27.02
C GLY A 36 -37.39 -9.02 -26.21
N ASN A 37 -37.39 -10.34 -26.08
CA ASN A 37 -38.25 -11.06 -25.12
C ASN A 37 -37.51 -11.31 -23.79
N LYS A 38 -36.35 -10.70 -23.62
CA LYS A 38 -35.66 -10.58 -22.34
C LYS A 38 -35.73 -9.13 -21.95
N GLU A 39 -36.84 -8.75 -21.32
CA GLU A 39 -36.67 -7.79 -20.25
C GLU A 39 -35.69 -8.43 -19.27
N TYR A 40 -34.76 -7.66 -18.73
CA TYR A 40 -34.28 -8.00 -17.41
C TYR A 40 -35.41 -7.54 -16.49
N ASP A 41 -36.50 -8.32 -16.48
CA ASP A 41 -37.38 -8.30 -15.32
C ASP A 41 -36.46 -8.57 -14.14
N GLU A 42 -36.43 -7.62 -13.22
CA GLU A 42 -35.95 -7.89 -11.88
C GLU A 42 -36.91 -8.95 -11.31
N ASP A 43 -36.70 -10.20 -11.71
CA ASP A 43 -37.25 -11.34 -10.99
C ASP A 43 -36.86 -11.15 -9.52
N ASP A 44 -37.81 -11.48 -8.63
CA ASP A 44 -37.62 -11.36 -7.18
C ASP A 44 -36.22 -11.87 -6.80
N VAL A 45 -35.45 -10.99 -6.15
CA VAL A 45 -34.08 -11.29 -5.73
C VAL A 45 -34.08 -12.65 -5.03
N GLU A 46 -33.40 -13.65 -5.60
CA GLU A 46 -33.19 -14.92 -4.91
C GLU A 46 -32.32 -14.64 -3.68
N VAL A 47 -32.97 -14.53 -2.52
CA VAL A 47 -32.29 -14.42 -1.23
C VAL A 47 -31.73 -15.79 -0.89
N TYR A 48 -30.48 -16.02 -1.24
CA TYR A 48 -29.72 -17.12 -0.67
C TYR A 48 -29.29 -16.75 0.75
N SER A 49 -30.05 -17.21 1.74
CA SER A 49 -29.53 -17.32 3.10
C SER A 49 -28.73 -18.61 3.22
N GLY A 50 -27.41 -18.52 3.35
CA GLY A 50 -26.64 -19.63 3.89
C GLY A 50 -27.14 -19.93 5.31
N GLU A 51 -27.27 -21.20 5.68
CA GLU A 51 -27.50 -21.56 7.08
C GLU A 51 -26.41 -20.89 7.92
N ARG A 52 -26.78 -20.12 8.95
CA ARG A 52 -25.78 -19.54 9.88
C ARG A 52 -24.98 -20.59 10.66
N GLY A 53 -25.25 -21.88 10.45
CA GLY A 53 -24.59 -23.04 11.04
C GLY A 53 -23.46 -23.65 10.19
N VAL A 54 -23.00 -23.04 9.08
CA VAL A 54 -21.83 -23.58 8.34
C VAL A 54 -20.55 -23.61 9.19
N LEU A 55 -20.55 -22.94 10.35
CA LEU A 55 -19.48 -22.97 11.36
C LEU A 55 -19.82 -23.80 12.61
N ASP A 56 -21.02 -24.38 12.71
CA ASP A 56 -21.38 -25.31 13.80
C ASP A 56 -20.84 -26.71 13.50
N THR A 57 -19.54 -26.80 13.25
CA THR A 57 -18.85 -28.07 13.40
C THR A 57 -18.69 -28.33 14.89
N THR A 58 -19.41 -29.32 15.43
CA THR A 58 -19.27 -29.81 16.83
C THR A 58 -17.93 -30.51 17.11
N LYS A 59 -16.94 -30.35 16.24
CA LYS A 59 -15.55 -30.61 16.53
C LYS A 59 -14.91 -29.27 16.89
N PRO A 60 -14.38 -29.09 18.11
CA PRO A 60 -13.40 -28.04 18.31
C PRO A 60 -12.30 -28.32 17.29
N ALA A 61 -12.16 -27.44 16.30
CA ALA A 61 -10.86 -27.32 15.67
C ALA A 61 -9.90 -27.02 16.81
N GLU A 62 -8.84 -27.81 16.94
CA GLU A 62 -7.66 -27.35 17.67
C GLU A 62 -7.21 -26.09 16.93
N ILE A 63 -7.72 -24.94 17.39
CA ILE A 63 -7.13 -23.65 17.09
C ILE A 63 -5.80 -23.75 17.83
N GLU A 64 -4.77 -24.20 17.12
CA GLU A 64 -3.42 -23.84 17.52
C GLU A 64 -3.44 -22.33 17.62
N SER A 65 -3.46 -21.83 18.85
CA SER A 65 -3.24 -20.43 19.15
C SER A 65 -1.78 -20.17 18.79
N SER A 66 -1.50 -20.01 17.50
CA SER A 66 -0.36 -19.23 17.08
C SER A 66 -0.70 -17.81 17.50
N GLU A 67 -0.29 -17.45 18.72
CA GLU A 67 -0.27 -16.06 19.13
C GLU A 67 0.52 -15.33 18.03
N GLY A 68 -0.17 -14.47 17.28
CA GLY A 68 0.48 -13.63 16.28
C GLY A 68 1.58 -12.79 16.93
N PRO A 69 2.48 -12.19 16.14
CA PRO A 69 3.55 -11.37 16.68
C PRO A 69 3.01 -10.24 17.55
N ALA A 70 3.75 -9.87 18.59
CA ALA A 70 3.38 -8.76 19.47
C ALA A 70 3.16 -7.47 18.66
N LEU A 71 2.06 -6.77 18.94
CA LEU A 71 1.54 -5.65 18.14
C LEU A 71 2.58 -4.56 17.80
N TRP A 72 3.55 -4.34 18.67
CA TRP A 72 4.49 -3.21 18.61
C TRP A 72 5.96 -3.63 18.49
N ASP A 73 6.21 -4.92 18.31
CA ASP A 73 7.57 -5.45 18.20
C ASP A 73 7.88 -5.89 16.77
N PRO A 74 9.08 -5.57 16.25
CA PRO A 74 9.48 -6.00 14.93
C PRO A 74 9.42 -7.53 14.82
N THR A 75 8.94 -8.00 13.68
CA THR A 75 8.83 -9.44 13.41
C THR A 75 10.16 -10.01 12.97
N GLU A 76 10.48 -11.20 13.47
CA GLU A 76 11.63 -12.00 13.04
C GLU A 76 11.13 -13.13 12.13
N ALA A 77 11.64 -13.19 10.90
CA ALA A 77 11.33 -14.22 9.92
C ALA A 77 12.53 -14.40 8.99
N GLU A 78 12.53 -15.46 8.18
CA GLU A 78 13.59 -15.67 7.19
C GLU A 78 13.69 -14.47 6.23
N GLY A 79 14.91 -13.93 6.13
CA GLY A 79 15.22 -12.76 5.33
C GLY A 79 14.88 -11.41 5.98
N SER A 80 14.27 -11.38 7.17
CA SER A 80 14.02 -10.12 7.90
C SER A 80 15.32 -9.39 8.22
N VAL A 81 15.28 -8.07 8.12
CA VAL A 81 16.35 -7.16 8.52
C VAL A 81 15.76 -6.19 9.54
N ASN A 82 16.30 -6.24 10.76
CA ASN A 82 15.95 -5.34 11.86
C ASN A 82 17.22 -4.60 12.31
N THR A 83 17.24 -3.27 12.19
CA THR A 83 18.40 -2.46 12.56
C THR A 83 18.10 -1.58 13.78
N LYS A 84 19.14 -1.34 14.60
CA LYS A 84 19.09 -0.35 15.70
C LYS A 84 19.45 1.06 15.23
N SER A 85 19.92 1.19 13.99
CA SER A 85 20.39 2.45 13.39
C SER A 85 19.26 3.23 12.69
N ALA A 86 18.07 2.62 12.57
CA ALA A 86 16.85 3.26 12.07
C ALA A 86 15.75 3.28 13.15
N PRO A 87 14.72 4.13 13.01
CA PRO A 87 13.62 4.19 13.97
C PRO A 87 12.92 2.86 14.15
N LYS A 88 12.46 2.58 15.37
CA LYS A 88 11.68 1.37 15.61
C LYS A 88 10.39 1.41 14.77
N PRO A 89 10.02 0.30 14.10
CA PRO A 89 8.71 0.12 13.48
C PRO A 89 7.57 0.49 14.45
N VAL A 90 6.50 1.09 13.91
CA VAL A 90 5.27 1.41 14.66
C VAL A 90 4.22 0.31 14.49
N GLY A 91 4.67 -0.94 14.51
CA GLY A 91 3.83 -2.10 14.34
C GLY A 91 4.66 -3.38 14.22
N ALA A 92 3.97 -4.50 14.07
CA ALA A 92 4.56 -5.82 13.93
C ALA A 92 5.08 -6.09 12.51
N TYR A 93 6.19 -5.44 12.13
CA TYR A 93 6.85 -5.62 10.84
C TYR A 93 8.36 -5.34 10.94
N PRO A 94 9.22 -5.90 10.06
CA PRO A 94 10.65 -5.63 10.09
C PRO A 94 10.99 -4.33 9.33
N HIS A 95 12.21 -3.80 9.49
CA HIS A 95 12.64 -2.65 8.66
C HIS A 95 12.71 -2.99 7.18
N ALA A 96 13.20 -4.19 6.87
CA ALA A 96 13.21 -4.71 5.52
C ALA A 96 13.12 -6.24 5.52
N ARG A 97 12.88 -6.80 4.33
CA ARG A 97 12.96 -8.24 4.08
C ARG A 97 13.69 -8.51 2.78
N LYS A 98 14.65 -9.42 2.82
CA LYS A 98 15.41 -9.92 1.68
C LYS A 98 14.74 -11.15 1.08
N VAL A 99 14.60 -11.17 -0.25
CA VAL A 99 14.04 -12.29 -1.00
C VAL A 99 14.83 -12.43 -2.31
N GLY A 100 15.68 -13.46 -2.41
CA GLY A 100 16.65 -13.57 -3.50
C GLY A 100 17.59 -12.37 -3.53
N ASP A 101 17.73 -11.74 -4.70
CA ASP A 101 18.59 -10.56 -4.90
C ASP A 101 17.88 -9.22 -4.65
N LEU A 102 16.66 -9.26 -4.09
CA LEU A 102 15.84 -8.08 -3.83
C LEU A 102 15.66 -7.83 -2.33
N ILE A 103 15.55 -6.55 -1.99
CA ILE A 103 15.32 -6.02 -0.65
C ILE A 103 14.06 -5.16 -0.69
N TYR A 104 13.08 -5.53 0.13
CA TYR A 104 11.85 -4.79 0.31
C TYR A 104 11.89 -4.07 1.64
N LEU A 105 11.95 -2.74 1.63
CA LEU A 105 11.87 -1.95 2.86
C LEU A 105 10.40 -1.81 3.26
N SER A 106 10.14 -1.69 4.55
CA SER A 106 8.84 -1.20 5.05
C SER A 106 8.69 0.30 4.78
N GLY A 107 7.54 0.89 5.11
CA GLY A 107 7.38 2.35 5.05
C GLY A 107 8.40 3.05 5.95
N VAL A 108 9.22 3.93 5.38
CA VAL A 108 10.28 4.65 6.09
C VAL A 108 9.90 6.12 6.25
N GLY A 109 9.80 6.57 7.50
CA GLY A 109 9.55 7.96 7.88
C GLY A 109 10.81 8.69 8.38
N PRO A 110 10.70 10.00 8.66
CA PRO A 110 11.83 10.89 8.99
C PRO A 110 12.30 10.80 10.45
N ARG A 111 11.61 10.03 11.30
CA ARG A 111 11.95 9.95 12.73
C ARG A 111 13.42 9.58 12.93
N GLN A 112 14.02 10.04 14.01
CA GLN A 112 15.38 9.64 14.37
C GLN A 112 15.35 8.38 15.24
N PRO A 113 16.34 7.47 15.09
CA PRO A 113 16.48 6.31 15.96
C PRO A 113 16.65 6.76 17.41
N LYS A 114 16.14 5.97 18.35
CA LYS A 114 16.17 6.19 19.81
C LYS A 114 15.33 7.37 20.32
N THR A 115 15.37 8.55 19.70
CA THR A 115 14.67 9.74 20.18
C THR A 115 13.25 9.86 19.63
N ASN A 116 12.97 9.28 18.45
CA ASN A 116 11.76 9.50 17.67
C ASN A 116 11.50 10.97 17.29
N GLU A 117 12.49 11.85 17.44
CA GLU A 117 12.42 13.23 16.97
C GLU A 117 12.22 13.28 15.47
N ILE A 118 11.48 14.27 14.98
CA ILE A 118 11.22 14.49 13.56
C ILE A 118 12.03 15.71 13.13
N PRO A 119 13.14 15.55 12.38
CA PRO A 119 13.86 16.68 11.80
C PRO A 119 12.93 17.51 10.93
N GLY A 120 12.97 18.83 11.06
CA GLY A 120 12.00 19.72 10.44
C GLY A 120 10.69 19.87 11.20
N GLY A 121 10.49 19.17 12.31
CA GLY A 121 9.33 19.31 13.19
C GLY A 121 8.12 18.46 12.78
N PRO A 122 7.22 18.13 13.73
CA PRO A 122 5.98 17.42 13.45
C PRO A 122 4.96 18.33 12.74
N ILE A 123 4.04 17.73 12.00
CA ILE A 123 2.99 18.45 11.24
C ILE A 123 1.87 19.00 12.13
N HIS A 124 1.72 18.44 13.33
CA HIS A 124 0.74 18.87 14.34
C HIS A 124 1.24 18.54 15.75
N ASP A 125 0.72 19.25 16.75
CA ASP A 125 1.01 18.99 18.16
C ASP A 125 0.21 17.79 18.72
N SER A 126 0.29 17.56 20.03
CA SER A 126 -0.44 16.49 20.72
C SER A 126 -1.95 16.69 20.75
N ASP A 127 -2.41 17.92 20.60
CA ASP A 127 -3.84 18.28 20.58
C ASP A 127 -4.39 18.29 19.15
N GLY A 128 -3.54 18.02 18.15
CA GLY A 128 -3.90 17.97 16.73
C GLY A 128 -3.89 19.33 16.04
N ASN A 129 -3.39 20.38 16.68
CA ASN A 129 -3.25 21.69 16.03
C ASN A 129 -2.09 21.64 15.03
N ALA A 130 -2.32 22.16 13.83
CA ALA A 130 -1.30 22.22 12.80
C ALA A 130 -0.08 23.03 13.28
N LEU A 131 1.10 22.50 13.00
CA LEU A 131 2.39 23.16 13.24
C LEU A 131 3.06 23.44 11.90
N ASP A 132 3.95 24.42 11.87
CA ASP A 132 4.84 24.60 10.72
C ASP A 132 5.96 23.55 10.77
N TYR A 133 6.36 23.07 9.60
CA TYR A 133 7.38 22.03 9.46
C TYR A 133 8.18 22.18 8.17
N ASP A 134 9.42 21.67 8.17
CA ASP A 134 10.29 21.67 7.00
C ASP A 134 10.29 20.33 6.29
N ILE A 135 9.66 20.28 5.11
CA ILE A 135 9.63 19.10 4.25
C ILE A 135 11.03 18.68 3.79
N ARG A 136 11.98 19.62 3.60
CA ARG A 136 13.33 19.29 3.12
C ARG A 136 14.08 18.48 4.18
N ALA A 137 14.07 18.97 5.42
CA ALA A 137 14.65 18.27 6.56
C ALA A 137 14.02 16.87 6.77
N GLN A 138 12.68 16.77 6.68
CA GLN A 138 12.03 15.45 6.77
C GLN A 138 12.42 14.52 5.61
N THR A 139 12.39 15.01 4.38
CA THR A 139 12.74 14.20 3.19
C THR A 139 14.18 13.68 3.28
N GLN A 140 15.12 14.54 3.68
CA GLN A 140 16.51 14.12 3.90
C GLN A 140 16.61 13.05 4.99
N ALA A 141 15.91 13.22 6.10
CA ALA A 141 15.91 12.24 7.18
C ALA A 141 15.32 10.87 6.76
N VAL A 142 14.30 10.86 5.89
CA VAL A 142 13.77 9.61 5.31
C VAL A 142 14.85 8.91 4.48
N ILE A 143 15.55 9.64 3.61
CA ILE A 143 16.61 9.09 2.74
C ILE A 143 17.78 8.56 3.57
N ASP A 144 18.19 9.27 4.62
CA ASP A 144 19.24 8.81 5.53
C ASP A 144 18.84 7.52 6.25
N ASN A 145 17.58 7.41 6.67
CA ASN A 145 17.06 6.18 7.28
C ASN A 145 17.03 5.02 6.28
N ILE A 146 16.63 5.26 5.03
CA ILE A 146 16.68 4.26 3.95
C ILE A 146 18.11 3.76 3.77
N ALA A 147 19.10 4.67 3.69
CA ALA A 147 20.49 4.31 3.53
C ALA A 147 20.98 3.41 4.68
N ARG A 148 20.68 3.75 5.94
CA ARG A 148 21.04 2.95 7.11
C ARG A 148 20.40 1.55 7.08
N ILE A 149 19.16 1.43 6.64
CA ILE A 149 18.46 0.13 6.53
C ILE A 149 19.09 -0.71 5.42
N LEU A 150 19.42 -0.11 4.28
CA LEU A 150 20.07 -0.79 3.16
C LEU A 150 21.48 -1.26 3.53
N GLU A 151 22.25 -0.44 4.24
CA GLU A 151 23.58 -0.82 4.74
C GLU A 151 23.51 -2.04 5.66
N GLU A 152 22.56 -2.08 6.60
CA GLU A 152 22.33 -3.26 7.46
C GLU A 152 21.92 -4.49 6.64
N ALA A 153 21.15 -4.29 5.58
CA ALA A 153 20.72 -5.37 4.70
C ALA A 153 21.86 -5.90 3.81
N GLY A 154 23.00 -5.21 3.75
CA GLY A 154 24.15 -5.55 2.91
C GLY A 154 24.12 -4.92 1.50
N SER A 155 23.40 -3.80 1.35
CA SER A 155 23.21 -3.05 0.11
C SER A 155 23.58 -1.57 0.33
N SER A 156 23.20 -0.68 -0.59
CA SER A 156 23.43 0.76 -0.50
C SER A 156 22.34 1.55 -1.22
N ILE A 157 22.31 2.87 -0.98
CA ILE A 157 21.37 3.78 -1.66
C ILE A 157 21.48 3.74 -3.19
N ASN A 158 22.64 3.37 -3.74
CA ASN A 158 22.87 3.27 -5.18
C ASN A 158 22.15 2.08 -5.83
N ASN A 159 21.71 1.12 -5.03
CA ASN A 159 21.02 -0.09 -5.48
C ASN A 159 19.49 0.05 -5.38
N VAL A 160 18.97 1.26 -5.09
CA VAL A 160 17.54 1.52 -5.07
C VAL A 160 16.97 1.48 -6.49
N LEU A 161 15.88 0.74 -6.68
CA LEU A 161 15.26 0.47 -7.98
C LEU A 161 13.93 1.21 -8.16
N ASP A 162 13.10 1.19 -7.12
CA ASP A 162 11.76 1.80 -7.11
C ASP A 162 11.49 2.47 -5.77
N VAL A 163 10.84 3.64 -5.84
CA VAL A 163 10.39 4.39 -4.66
C VAL A 163 8.95 4.85 -4.85
N THR A 164 8.08 4.43 -3.93
CA THR A 164 6.76 5.03 -3.76
C THR A 164 6.81 6.01 -2.59
N SER A 165 6.61 7.30 -2.87
CA SER A 165 6.60 8.38 -1.88
C SER A 165 5.17 8.84 -1.57
N PHE A 166 4.89 9.06 -0.30
CA PHE A 166 3.62 9.55 0.20
C PHE A 166 3.82 10.92 0.84
N LEU A 167 3.08 11.93 0.38
CA LEU A 167 3.06 13.28 0.94
C LEU A 167 1.66 13.60 1.48
N ILE A 168 1.59 14.27 2.63
CA ILE A 168 0.30 14.68 3.21
C ILE A 168 -0.27 15.97 2.60
N ASP A 169 0.60 16.83 2.07
CA ASP A 169 0.23 18.11 1.47
C ASP A 169 1.03 18.32 0.18
N MET A 170 0.51 17.77 -0.92
CA MET A 170 1.20 17.79 -2.22
C MET A 170 1.47 19.21 -2.71
N ASP A 171 0.51 20.11 -2.58
CA ASP A 171 0.62 21.47 -3.14
C ASP A 171 1.69 22.29 -2.40
N ARG A 172 1.82 22.10 -1.08
CA ARG A 172 2.84 22.75 -0.26
C ARG A 172 4.22 22.11 -0.42
N ASP A 173 4.27 20.78 -0.39
CA ASP A 173 5.52 20.06 -0.08
C ASP A 173 6.28 19.58 -1.31
N PHE A 174 5.61 19.43 -2.47
CA PHE A 174 6.18 18.77 -3.63
C PHE A 174 7.45 19.45 -4.15
N GLN A 175 7.52 20.78 -4.09
CA GLN A 175 8.73 21.51 -4.52
C GLN A 175 9.92 21.19 -3.61
N GLY A 176 9.77 21.35 -2.28
CA GLY A 176 10.86 21.10 -1.34
C GLY A 176 11.30 19.63 -1.30
N TYR A 177 10.34 18.71 -1.42
CA TYR A 177 10.61 17.28 -1.61
C TYR A 177 11.46 17.03 -2.87
N ASN A 178 11.12 17.63 -4.01
CA ASN A 178 11.84 17.42 -5.27
C ASN A 178 13.27 18.01 -5.25
N GLU A 179 13.50 19.10 -4.53
CA GLU A 179 14.85 19.67 -4.36
C GLU A 179 15.78 18.65 -3.69
N VAL A 180 15.37 18.10 -2.55
CA VAL A 180 16.15 17.06 -1.85
C VAL A 180 16.26 15.79 -2.68
N TRP A 181 15.18 15.38 -3.35
CA TRP A 181 15.19 14.23 -4.25
C TRP A 181 16.28 14.37 -5.32
N ALA A 182 16.32 15.51 -6.02
CA ALA A 182 17.28 15.75 -7.11
C ALA A 182 18.74 15.65 -6.65
N GLU A 183 19.04 16.08 -5.44
CA GLU A 183 20.38 16.03 -4.86
C GLU A 183 20.80 14.64 -4.38
N THR A 184 19.84 13.75 -4.14
CA THR A 184 20.02 12.43 -3.53
C THR A 184 19.65 11.31 -4.50
N LEU A 185 18.45 10.72 -4.37
CA LEU A 185 17.95 9.61 -5.19
C LEU A 185 17.87 9.97 -6.68
N GLY A 186 17.71 11.25 -7.04
CA GLY A 186 17.77 11.73 -8.41
C GLY A 186 19.09 11.42 -9.12
N LYS A 187 20.21 11.32 -8.38
CA LYS A 187 21.51 10.90 -8.93
C LYS A 187 21.62 9.39 -9.13
N VAL A 188 20.85 8.61 -8.37
CA VAL A 188 20.75 7.14 -8.50
C VAL A 188 19.84 6.77 -9.65
N GLY A 189 18.75 7.53 -9.84
CA GLY A 189 17.78 7.35 -10.91
C GLY A 189 16.81 6.17 -10.75
N PRO A 190 16.26 5.88 -9.54
CA PRO A 190 15.23 4.87 -9.41
C PRO A 190 13.93 5.32 -10.07
N THR A 191 13.10 4.35 -10.44
CA THR A 191 11.70 4.64 -10.78
C THR A 191 10.97 5.22 -9.56
N ARG A 192 9.98 6.08 -9.82
CA ARG A 192 9.30 6.85 -8.75
C ARG A 192 7.81 6.98 -9.00
N THR A 193 7.03 6.76 -7.94
CA THR A 193 5.63 7.19 -7.84
C THR A 193 5.47 8.10 -6.63
N THR A 194 4.73 9.21 -6.76
CA THR A 194 4.46 10.14 -5.65
C THR A 194 2.95 10.34 -5.52
N LEU A 195 2.42 10.16 -4.31
CA LEU A 195 0.99 10.20 -4.01
C LEU A 195 0.69 11.22 -2.93
N ALA A 196 -0.43 11.93 -3.07
CA ALA A 196 -1.02 12.70 -2.01
C ALA A 196 -1.90 11.77 -1.15
N ILE A 197 -1.74 11.80 0.17
CA ILE A 197 -2.52 11.00 1.11
C ILE A 197 -3.06 11.85 2.26
N ARG A 198 -4.07 11.36 2.97
CA ARG A 198 -4.71 12.12 4.05
C ARG A 198 -3.88 12.18 5.33
N ALA A 199 -3.18 11.10 5.67
CA ALA A 199 -2.48 10.98 6.96
C ALA A 199 -1.46 9.83 6.95
N LEU A 200 -0.42 9.98 7.78
CA LEU A 200 0.61 8.97 8.06
C LEU A 200 0.50 8.48 9.53
N PRO A 201 1.12 7.34 9.90
CA PRO A 201 0.97 6.74 11.24
C PRO A 201 1.51 7.59 12.41
N THR A 202 2.35 8.59 12.12
CA THR A 202 2.92 9.54 13.08
C THR A 202 2.81 10.96 12.49
N PRO A 203 3.05 12.05 13.24
CA PRO A 203 2.86 13.41 12.74
C PRO A 203 3.99 13.86 11.78
N ILE A 204 4.20 13.08 10.72
CA ILE A 204 5.22 13.26 9.68
C ILE A 204 4.55 13.65 8.37
N ALA A 205 5.27 14.37 7.52
CA ALA A 205 4.77 14.87 6.23
C ALA A 205 5.08 13.93 5.06
N VAL A 206 6.12 13.11 5.19
CA VAL A 206 6.60 12.23 4.12
C VAL A 206 6.95 10.84 4.63
N GLU A 207 6.56 9.82 3.86
CA GLU A 207 6.98 8.43 4.04
C GLU A 207 7.37 7.84 2.67
N MET A 208 8.34 6.93 2.64
CA MET A 208 8.76 6.25 1.41
C MET A 208 8.77 4.74 1.57
N LYS A 209 8.25 4.04 0.56
CA LYS A 209 8.38 2.59 0.38
C LYS A 209 9.39 2.33 -0.73
N VAL A 210 10.37 1.48 -0.46
CA VAL A 210 11.55 1.28 -1.32
C VAL A 210 11.73 -0.19 -1.68
N ILE A 211 12.09 -0.44 -2.93
CA ILE A 211 12.63 -1.72 -3.41
C ILE A 211 14.06 -1.46 -3.90
N ALA A 212 14.99 -2.30 -3.47
CA ALA A 212 16.40 -2.25 -3.85
C ALA A 212 16.91 -3.63 -4.25
N SER A 213 18.04 -3.68 -4.96
CA SER A 213 18.81 -4.93 -5.10
C SER A 213 19.85 -5.05 -3.98
N ILE A 214 20.40 -6.25 -3.80
CA ILE A 214 21.60 -6.47 -2.98
C ILE A 214 22.81 -5.82 -3.67
#